data_AF-A0A946M1A3-F1
#
_entry.id   AF-A0A946M1A3-F1
#
_cell.length_a   1.000
_cell.length_b   1.000
_cell.length_c   1.000
_cell.angle_alpha   90.00
_cell.angle_beta   90.00
_cell.angle_gamma   90.00
#
_symmetry.space_group_name_H-M   'P 1'
#
loop_
_entity.id
_entity.type
_entity.pdbx_description
1 polymer ?
#
loop_
_entity_poly.entity_id
_entity_poly.type
_entity_poly.pdbx_seq_one_letter_code
_entity_poly.pdbx_strand_id
1 'polypeptide(L)'
;MSTHCVADFSRGAGYNPTVAPDRFEQRQMYLDAIHLIKTSQFSRLQKLKPQLRTYPLYPYLEYTEISYRISRQSEQDILRFVEQYKDTPLVESLLAHWLSNLAKRGKWEIFVTHYDKVTPTKKLACQHAYGLYKVGMVDQALTQAEKLWTVGFSQPDECDSIFNVWRGANGITPEIAWQRFALSLKENNKDLSSYLIRFVDRQDKPFATNYRLVHLKPKTIKRFKSFKATNIHNREIILHGVKRLSRIDPEDALLTLGQYEKLQDFNPVELEDAYAYIGVRLAGKSSDLALIDSLPVNLHEQP
;
A
#
# COMPACT_ATOMS: atom_id res chain seq x y z
N MET A 1 14.20 -35.75 52.10
CA MET A 1 13.29 -35.32 53.18
C MET A 1 13.86 -34.05 53.76
N SER A 2 13.40 -32.91 53.27
CA SER A 2 13.90 -31.59 53.69
C SER A 2 12.84 -30.89 54.54
N THR A 3 13.33 -30.46 55.69
CA THR A 3 12.65 -29.79 56.80
C THR A 3 12.14 -28.40 56.38
N HIS A 4 11.00 -28.02 56.97
CA HIS A 4 10.34 -26.71 56.86
C HIS A 4 11.19 -25.52 57.35
N CYS A 5 10.63 -24.32 57.07
CA CYS A 5 10.76 -23.03 57.79
C CYS A 5 11.97 -22.15 57.40
N VAL A 6 11.91 -20.81 57.27
CA VAL A 6 10.93 -19.71 57.37
C VAL A 6 11.54 -18.54 56.55
N ALA A 7 10.73 -17.66 55.95
CA ALA A 7 10.98 -16.20 55.98
C ALA A 7 9.74 -15.43 55.50
N ASP A 8 8.73 -15.33 56.38
CA ASP A 8 7.69 -14.31 56.26
C ASP A 8 8.07 -13.20 57.24
N PHE A 9 8.59 -12.09 56.72
CA PHE A 9 8.98 -10.94 57.52
C PHE A 9 7.72 -10.23 58.03
N SER A 10 7.46 -10.39 59.32
CA SER A 10 6.72 -9.50 60.23
C SER A 10 5.72 -8.52 59.59
N ARG A 11 4.45 -8.89 59.61
CA ARG A 11 3.34 -7.94 59.55
C ARG A 11 2.48 -8.15 60.80
N GLY A 12 2.33 -7.11 61.62
CA GLY A 12 1.72 -7.18 62.95
C GLY A 12 0.27 -7.69 62.96
N ALA A 13 -0.27 -7.98 64.16
CA ALA A 13 -1.55 -8.65 64.40
C ALA A 13 -2.82 -7.97 63.83
N GLY A 14 -2.69 -6.82 63.17
CA GLY A 14 -3.76 -6.12 62.44
C GLY A 14 -3.56 -6.06 60.92
N TYR A 15 -2.55 -6.74 60.36
CA TYR A 15 -2.33 -6.79 58.92
C TYR A 15 -3.29 -7.79 58.28
N ASN A 16 -4.39 -7.28 57.75
CA ASN A 16 -5.14 -7.97 56.71
C ASN A 16 -4.46 -7.65 55.37
N PRO A 17 -3.72 -8.58 54.73
CA PRO A 17 -3.41 -8.38 53.32
C PRO A 17 -4.75 -8.24 52.61
N THR A 18 -5.02 -7.09 51.99
CA THR A 18 -5.82 -7.12 50.77
C THR A 18 -5.02 -7.96 49.80
N VAL A 19 -5.28 -9.27 49.81
CA VAL A 19 -4.70 -10.20 48.86
C VAL A 19 -5.29 -9.77 47.53
N ALA A 20 -4.54 -8.96 46.79
CA ALA A 20 -4.80 -8.83 45.37
C ALA A 20 -4.81 -10.27 44.82
N PRO A 21 -5.82 -10.65 44.01
CA PRO A 21 -5.96 -12.03 43.55
C PRO A 21 -4.64 -12.52 42.97
N ASP A 22 -4.31 -13.79 43.25
CA ASP A 22 -3.07 -14.37 42.76
C ASP A 22 -2.97 -14.20 41.23
N ARG A 23 -1.77 -14.06 40.69
CA ARG A 23 -1.59 -13.84 39.24
C ARG A 23 -2.23 -14.95 38.41
N PHE A 24 -2.32 -16.18 38.94
CA PHE A 24 -3.05 -17.27 38.30
C PHE A 24 -4.56 -17.00 38.23
N GLU A 25 -5.16 -16.56 39.33
CA GLU A 25 -6.58 -16.19 39.38
C GLU A 25 -6.89 -15.00 38.46
N GLN A 26 -6.05 -13.96 38.49
CA GLN A 26 -6.18 -12.80 37.58
C GLN A 26 -6.10 -13.21 36.11
N ARG A 27 -5.28 -14.21 35.78
CA ARG A 27 -5.21 -14.75 34.41
C ARG A 27 -6.52 -15.43 34.02
N GLN A 28 -7.10 -16.25 34.89
CA GLN A 28 -8.39 -16.89 34.61
C GLN A 28 -9.49 -15.83 34.46
N MET A 29 -9.55 -14.87 35.38
CA MET A 29 -10.49 -13.74 35.32
C MET A 29 -10.33 -12.91 34.03
N TYR A 30 -9.11 -12.72 33.55
CA TYR A 30 -8.86 -12.06 32.27
C TYR A 30 -9.44 -12.87 31.09
N LEU A 31 -9.23 -14.19 31.07
CA LEU A 31 -9.81 -15.05 30.02
C LEU A 31 -11.34 -15.02 30.05
N ASP A 32 -11.93 -15.04 31.26
CA ASP A 32 -13.37 -14.91 31.44
C ASP A 32 -13.86 -13.55 30.94
N ALA A 33 -13.15 -12.46 31.23
CA ALA A 33 -13.47 -11.12 30.74
C ALA A 33 -13.44 -11.05 29.19
N ILE A 34 -12.44 -11.66 28.55
CA ILE A 34 -12.38 -11.76 27.08
C ILE A 34 -13.56 -12.58 26.54
N HIS A 35 -13.94 -13.68 27.20
CA HIS A 35 -15.11 -14.47 26.82
C HIS A 35 -16.41 -13.66 26.93
N LEU A 36 -16.56 -12.86 28.00
CA LEU A 36 -17.72 -11.97 28.20
C LEU A 36 -17.81 -10.91 27.10
N ILE A 37 -16.69 -10.35 26.63
CA ILE A 37 -16.67 -9.42 25.48
C ILE A 37 -17.18 -10.13 24.23
N LYS A 38 -16.62 -11.31 23.91
CA LYS A 38 -16.98 -12.07 22.70
C LYS A 38 -18.46 -12.48 22.67
N THR A 39 -19.04 -12.75 23.84
CA THR A 39 -20.45 -13.11 24.02
C THR A 39 -21.36 -11.92 24.33
N SER A 40 -20.87 -10.68 24.20
CA SER A 40 -21.63 -9.44 24.43
C SER A 40 -22.24 -9.29 25.83
N GLN A 41 -21.68 -9.97 26.85
CA GLN A 41 -22.17 -9.94 28.23
C GLN A 41 -21.59 -8.75 29.03
N PHE A 42 -21.78 -7.53 28.52
CA PHE A 42 -21.14 -6.32 29.06
C PHE A 42 -21.53 -6.00 30.52
N SER A 43 -22.76 -6.30 30.96
CA SER A 43 -23.15 -6.08 32.35
C SER A 43 -22.36 -6.93 33.34
N ARG A 44 -21.97 -8.16 32.94
CA ARG A 44 -21.10 -9.03 33.75
C ARG A 44 -19.64 -8.56 33.67
N LEU A 45 -19.19 -8.16 32.49
CA LEU A 45 -17.86 -7.60 32.29
C LEU A 45 -17.61 -6.38 33.20
N GLN A 46 -18.57 -5.46 33.31
CA GLN A 46 -18.43 -4.26 34.16
C GLN A 46 -18.25 -4.59 35.65
N LYS A 47 -18.77 -5.72 36.12
CA LYS A 47 -18.55 -6.21 37.50
C LYS A 47 -17.16 -6.83 37.68
N LEU A 48 -16.61 -7.44 36.62
CA LEU A 48 -15.32 -8.13 36.65
C LEU A 48 -14.13 -7.17 36.43
N LYS A 49 -14.28 -6.17 35.54
CA LYS A 49 -13.21 -5.22 35.16
C LYS A 49 -12.48 -4.56 36.35
N PRO A 50 -13.15 -4.08 37.42
CA PRO A 50 -12.45 -3.42 38.53
C PRO A 50 -11.41 -4.33 39.20
N GLN A 51 -11.63 -5.64 39.22
CA GLN A 51 -10.74 -6.61 39.85
C GLN A 51 -9.46 -6.89 39.03
N LEU A 52 -9.44 -6.47 37.75
CA LEU A 52 -8.32 -6.67 36.84
C LEU A 52 -7.47 -5.40 36.65
N ARG A 53 -7.76 -4.28 37.32
CA ARG A 53 -7.06 -3.00 37.09
C ARG A 53 -5.55 -3.06 37.28
N THR A 54 -5.08 -3.91 38.20
CA THR A 54 -3.64 -4.12 38.47
C THR A 54 -3.03 -5.24 37.63
N TYR A 55 -3.82 -5.95 36.82
CA TYR A 55 -3.32 -7.03 35.98
C TYR A 55 -2.56 -6.44 34.78
N PRO A 56 -1.35 -6.93 34.46
CA PRO A 56 -0.52 -6.32 33.41
C PRO A 56 -1.17 -6.20 32.03
N LEU A 57 -2.10 -7.11 31.67
CA LEU A 57 -2.80 -7.07 30.38
C LEU A 57 -4.12 -6.29 30.42
N TYR A 58 -4.42 -5.56 31.51
CA TYR A 58 -5.61 -4.70 31.57
C TYR A 58 -5.75 -3.74 30.38
N PRO A 59 -4.68 -3.08 29.88
CA PRO A 59 -4.78 -2.24 28.67
C PRO A 59 -5.31 -3.00 27.44
N TYR A 60 -4.93 -4.27 27.29
CA TYR A 60 -5.42 -5.12 26.21
C TYR A 60 -6.88 -5.51 26.38
N LEU A 61 -7.35 -5.67 27.63
CA LEU A 61 -8.77 -5.88 27.91
C LEU A 61 -9.60 -4.65 27.50
N GLU A 62 -9.13 -3.46 27.87
CA GLU A 62 -9.78 -2.19 27.51
C GLU A 62 -9.81 -2.01 25.99
N TYR A 63 -8.68 -2.20 25.32
CA TYR A 63 -8.57 -2.18 23.86
C TYR A 63 -9.55 -3.15 23.20
N THR A 64 -9.66 -4.38 23.71
CA THR A 64 -10.53 -5.42 23.15
C THR A 64 -11.99 -5.04 23.29
N GLU A 65 -12.41 -4.50 24.43
CA GLU A 65 -13.78 -4.04 24.66
C GLU A 65 -14.14 -2.88 23.72
N ILE A 66 -13.27 -1.86 23.66
CA ILE A 66 -13.50 -0.67 22.82
C ILE A 66 -13.56 -1.09 21.35
N SER A 67 -12.62 -1.90 20.89
CA SER A 67 -12.58 -2.42 19.51
C SER A 67 -13.79 -3.26 19.16
N TYR A 68 -14.25 -4.14 20.05
CA TYR A 68 -15.45 -4.95 19.80
C TYR A 68 -16.71 -4.08 19.64
N ARG A 69 -16.79 -2.99 20.40
CA ARG A 69 -17.91 -2.05 20.36
C ARG A 69 -17.62 -0.78 19.57
N ILE A 70 -16.68 -0.81 18.61
CA ILE A 70 -16.14 0.39 17.97
C ILE A 70 -17.21 1.33 17.40
N SER A 71 -18.32 0.78 16.87
CA SER A 71 -19.44 1.54 16.31
C SER A 71 -20.27 2.29 17.37
N ARG A 72 -20.16 1.92 18.64
CA ARG A 72 -20.83 2.53 19.79
C ARG A 72 -19.93 3.48 20.57
N GLN A 73 -18.64 3.58 20.22
CA GLN A 73 -17.70 4.45 20.91
C GLN A 73 -17.94 5.90 20.49
N SER A 74 -17.94 6.80 21.47
CA SER A 74 -17.88 8.23 21.22
C SER A 74 -16.45 8.62 20.84
N GLU A 75 -16.29 9.75 20.16
CA GLU A 75 -14.96 10.34 19.91
C GLU A 75 -14.21 10.57 21.22
N GLN A 76 -14.90 11.07 22.25
CA GLN A 76 -14.29 11.32 23.56
C GLN A 76 -13.75 10.04 24.22
N ASP A 77 -14.46 8.90 24.10
CA ASP A 77 -13.99 7.63 24.66
C ASP A 77 -12.75 7.12 23.95
N ILE A 78 -12.67 7.29 22.62
CA ILE A 78 -11.46 6.96 21.85
C ILE A 78 -10.30 7.84 22.26
N LEU A 79 -10.49 9.16 22.33
CA LEU A 79 -9.43 10.09 22.72
C LEU A 79 -8.95 9.86 24.16
N ARG A 80 -9.85 9.47 25.07
CA ARG A 80 -9.47 9.08 26.44
C ARG A 80 -8.55 7.86 26.44
N PHE A 81 -8.87 6.83 25.65
CA PHE A 81 -8.01 5.66 25.51
C PHE A 81 -6.64 6.03 24.91
N VAL A 82 -6.64 6.88 23.87
CA VAL A 82 -5.42 7.35 23.21
C VAL A 82 -4.49 8.03 24.21
N GLU A 83 -5.00 8.97 25.01
CA GLU A 83 -4.17 9.66 26.00
C GLU A 83 -3.67 8.72 27.10
N GLN A 84 -4.55 7.83 27.60
CA GLN A 84 -4.21 6.89 28.66
C GLN A 84 -3.14 5.87 28.23
N TYR A 85 -3.07 5.51 26.95
CA TYR A 85 -2.21 4.45 26.44
C TYR A 85 -1.27 4.89 25.31
N LYS A 86 -0.96 6.19 25.23
CA LYS A 86 -0.15 6.80 24.16
C LYS A 86 1.20 6.15 23.91
N ASP A 87 1.82 5.58 24.93
CA ASP A 87 3.13 4.93 24.85
C ASP A 87 3.05 3.44 24.48
N THR A 88 1.89 2.97 24.00
CA THR A 88 1.66 1.56 23.63
C THR A 88 1.33 1.41 22.14
N PRO A 89 1.62 0.23 21.54
CA PRO A 89 1.23 -0.04 20.15
C PRO A 89 -0.30 -0.19 19.96
N LEU A 90 -1.09 -0.16 21.03
CA LEU A 90 -2.54 -0.32 20.98
C LEU A 90 -3.24 0.90 20.35
N VAL A 91 -2.65 2.08 20.50
CA VAL A 91 -3.24 3.35 20.09
C VAL A 91 -3.41 3.43 18.58
N GLU A 92 -2.34 3.16 17.83
CA GLU A 92 -2.38 3.23 16.37
C GLU A 92 -3.37 2.20 15.80
N SER A 93 -3.37 0.98 16.34
CA SER A 93 -4.31 -0.07 15.91
C SER A 93 -5.76 0.32 16.19
N LEU A 94 -6.04 0.90 17.37
CA LEU A 94 -7.39 1.35 17.73
C LEU A 94 -7.85 2.49 16.81
N LEU A 95 -7.01 3.50 16.61
CA LEU A 95 -7.32 4.65 15.77
C LEU A 95 -7.55 4.22 14.32
N ALA A 96 -6.74 3.32 13.75
CA ALA A 96 -6.94 2.82 12.40
C ALA A 96 -8.28 2.06 12.25
N HIS A 97 -8.65 1.25 13.26
CA HIS A 97 -9.94 0.57 13.30
C HIS A 97 -11.11 1.56 13.44
N TRP A 98 -10.95 2.57 14.29
CA TRP A 98 -11.94 3.63 14.49
C TRP A 98 -12.16 4.46 13.23
N LEU A 99 -11.10 4.93 12.56
CA LEU A 99 -11.17 5.64 11.29
C LEU A 99 -11.86 4.78 10.22
N SER A 100 -11.49 3.50 10.12
CA SER A 100 -12.17 2.57 9.21
C SER A 100 -13.68 2.46 9.51
N ASN A 101 -14.08 2.48 10.79
CA ASN A 101 -15.49 2.51 11.19
C ASN A 101 -16.18 3.82 10.83
N LEU A 102 -15.53 4.96 11.06
CA LEU A 102 -16.06 6.29 10.72
C LEU A 102 -16.31 6.42 9.22
N ALA A 103 -15.35 5.99 8.39
CA ALA A 103 -15.51 5.99 6.93
C ALA A 103 -16.70 5.12 6.49
N LYS A 104 -16.82 3.89 7.02
CA LYS A 104 -17.97 3.01 6.74
C LYS A 104 -19.32 3.62 7.13
N ARG A 105 -19.34 4.48 8.15
CA ARG A 105 -20.55 5.15 8.66
C ARG A 105 -20.76 6.55 8.07
N GLY A 106 -19.89 6.99 7.15
CA GLY A 106 -19.97 8.31 6.54
C GLY A 106 -19.73 9.47 7.51
N LYS A 107 -19.01 9.25 8.61
CA LYS A 107 -18.66 10.29 9.60
C LYS A 107 -17.40 11.05 9.15
N TRP A 108 -17.51 11.74 8.02
CA TRP A 108 -16.38 12.30 7.29
C TRP A 108 -15.66 13.46 8.01
N GLU A 109 -16.40 14.35 8.69
CA GLU A 109 -15.79 15.45 9.44
C GLU A 109 -14.83 14.96 10.52
N ILE A 110 -15.29 14.01 11.35
CA ILE A 110 -14.46 13.39 12.39
C ILE A 110 -13.33 12.57 11.76
N PHE A 111 -13.62 11.80 10.71
CA PHE A 111 -12.61 10.99 10.01
C PHE A 111 -11.44 11.86 9.51
N VAL A 112 -11.73 12.94 8.79
CA VAL A 112 -10.71 13.82 8.19
C VAL A 112 -9.91 14.51 9.30
N THR A 113 -10.57 14.96 10.37
CA THR A 113 -9.92 15.61 11.52
C THR A 113 -8.86 14.74 12.19
N HIS A 114 -9.08 13.41 12.24
CA HIS A 114 -8.20 12.47 12.95
C HIS A 114 -7.33 11.60 12.04
N TYR A 115 -7.39 11.79 10.73
CA TYR A 115 -6.68 10.94 9.76
C TYR A 115 -5.17 10.91 9.99
N ASP A 116 -4.55 12.07 10.25
CA ASP A 116 -3.10 12.22 10.42
C ASP A 116 -2.58 11.65 11.76
N LYS A 117 -3.45 11.08 12.59
CA LYS A 117 -3.08 10.44 13.87
C LYS A 117 -2.60 9.00 13.72
N VAL A 118 -2.62 8.44 12.51
CA VAL A 118 -2.15 7.07 12.22
C VAL A 118 -1.29 7.05 10.96
N THR A 119 -0.43 6.05 10.84
CA THR A 119 0.19 5.74 9.56
C THR A 119 -0.88 5.20 8.60
N PRO A 120 -1.17 5.89 7.48
CA PRO A 120 -2.30 5.52 6.66
C PRO A 120 -2.02 4.26 5.84
N THR A 121 -2.90 3.27 5.96
CA THR A 121 -2.96 2.17 5.00
C THR A 121 -3.46 2.66 3.64
N LYS A 122 -3.21 1.89 2.56
CA LYS A 122 -3.77 2.20 1.23
C LYS A 122 -5.30 2.40 1.26
N LYS A 123 -6.00 1.60 2.09
CA LYS A 123 -7.45 1.70 2.29
C LYS A 123 -7.85 3.02 2.94
N LEU A 124 -7.18 3.40 4.03
CA LEU A 124 -7.44 4.66 4.73
C LEU A 124 -7.11 5.86 3.85
N ALA A 125 -6.04 5.81 3.06
CA ALA A 125 -5.72 6.88 2.10
C ALA A 125 -6.84 7.11 1.08
N CYS A 126 -7.43 6.04 0.56
CA CYS A 126 -8.57 6.14 -0.35
C CYS A 126 -9.85 6.65 0.31
N GLN A 127 -10.14 6.18 1.53
CA GLN A 127 -11.25 6.70 2.33
C GLN A 127 -11.05 8.17 2.70
N HIS A 128 -9.81 8.61 2.93
CA HIS A 128 -9.48 10.00 3.21
C HIS A 128 -9.70 10.90 2.01
N ALA A 129 -9.22 10.51 0.82
CA ALA A 129 -9.45 11.26 -0.39
C ALA A 129 -10.97 11.44 -0.65
N TYR A 130 -11.77 10.38 -0.42
CA TYR A 130 -13.23 10.50 -0.49
C TYR A 130 -13.81 11.35 0.65
N GLY A 131 -13.29 11.24 1.88
CA GLY A 131 -13.69 12.04 3.03
C GLY A 131 -13.48 13.54 2.80
N LEU A 132 -12.32 13.95 2.26
CA LEU A 132 -12.02 15.33 1.85
C LEU A 132 -13.09 15.86 0.89
N TYR A 133 -13.47 15.08 -0.12
CA TYR A 133 -14.53 15.46 -1.05
C TYR A 133 -15.86 15.67 -0.33
N LYS A 134 -16.21 14.78 0.61
CA LYS A 134 -17.46 14.82 1.36
C LYS A 134 -17.57 15.99 2.34
N VAL A 135 -16.44 16.53 2.80
CA VAL A 135 -16.39 17.73 3.66
C VAL A 135 -16.15 19.03 2.87
N GLY A 136 -16.21 18.97 1.53
CA GLY A 136 -16.09 20.15 0.65
C GLY A 136 -14.67 20.57 0.31
N MET A 137 -13.64 19.83 0.72
CA MET A 137 -12.24 20.06 0.34
C MET A 137 -11.93 19.43 -1.02
N VAL A 138 -12.65 19.87 -2.06
CA VAL A 138 -12.67 19.24 -3.38
C VAL A 138 -11.28 19.19 -4.03
N ASP A 139 -10.55 20.30 -4.08
CA ASP A 139 -9.24 20.34 -4.75
C ASP A 139 -8.22 19.38 -4.12
N GLN A 140 -8.22 19.29 -2.79
CA GLN A 140 -7.37 18.34 -2.05
C GLN A 140 -7.79 16.89 -2.36
N ALA A 141 -9.08 16.62 -2.40
CA ALA A 141 -9.62 15.31 -2.73
C ALA A 141 -9.22 14.86 -4.14
N LEU A 142 -9.34 15.73 -5.14
CA LEU A 142 -8.99 15.41 -6.53
C LEU A 142 -7.47 15.25 -6.70
N THR A 143 -6.68 16.08 -6.02
CA THR A 143 -5.21 15.92 -5.98
C THR A 143 -4.80 14.57 -5.37
N GLN A 144 -5.46 14.15 -4.29
CA GLN A 144 -5.22 12.82 -3.71
C GLN A 144 -5.71 11.70 -4.63
N ALA A 145 -6.85 11.89 -5.31
CA ALA A 145 -7.38 10.92 -6.27
C ALA A 145 -6.39 10.65 -7.40
N GLU A 146 -5.77 11.69 -7.96
CA GLU A 146 -4.74 11.57 -8.99
C GLU A 146 -3.54 10.76 -8.52
N LYS A 147 -2.99 11.09 -7.34
CA LYS A 147 -1.87 10.35 -6.75
C LYS A 147 -2.22 8.87 -6.50
N LEU A 148 -3.43 8.60 -6.04
CA LEU A 148 -3.91 7.24 -5.79
C LEU A 148 -4.19 6.48 -7.09
N TRP A 149 -4.60 7.16 -8.16
CA TRP A 149 -4.89 6.54 -9.45
C TRP A 149 -3.62 6.21 -10.21
N THR A 150 -2.67 7.13 -10.26
CA THR A 150 -1.51 7.12 -11.15
C THR A 150 -0.39 6.22 -10.61
N VAL A 151 -0.72 4.95 -10.40
CA VAL A 151 0.16 3.88 -9.90
C VAL A 151 0.03 2.63 -10.78
N GLY A 152 1.09 1.81 -10.81
CA GLY A 152 1.16 0.60 -11.65
C GLY A 152 0.47 -0.65 -11.08
N PHE A 153 -0.19 -0.56 -9.93
CA PHE A 153 -0.84 -1.70 -9.28
C PHE A 153 -2.32 -1.45 -8.99
N SER A 154 -3.04 -2.55 -8.76
CA SER A 154 -4.46 -2.50 -8.41
C SER A 154 -4.62 -1.85 -7.04
N GLN A 155 -5.56 -0.91 -6.95
CA GLN A 155 -5.89 -0.21 -5.72
C GLN A 155 -7.04 -0.93 -5.00
N PRO A 156 -7.17 -0.77 -3.67
CA PRO A 156 -8.30 -1.33 -2.92
C PRO A 156 -9.65 -0.80 -3.42
N ASP A 157 -10.71 -1.60 -3.28
CA ASP A 157 -12.08 -1.23 -3.64
C ASP A 157 -12.56 0.06 -2.95
N GLU A 158 -11.99 0.38 -1.78
CA GLU A 158 -12.27 1.63 -1.07
C GLU A 158 -11.91 2.90 -1.90
N CYS A 159 -11.08 2.78 -2.95
CA CYS A 159 -10.72 3.87 -3.85
C CYS A 159 -11.76 4.14 -4.93
N ASP A 160 -12.69 3.21 -5.19
CA ASP A 160 -13.64 3.32 -6.30
C ASP A 160 -14.53 4.57 -6.17
N SER A 161 -14.92 4.92 -4.96
CA SER A 161 -15.77 6.09 -4.71
C SER A 161 -15.09 7.40 -5.12
N ILE A 162 -13.83 7.61 -4.71
CA ILE A 162 -13.10 8.80 -5.09
C ILE A 162 -12.68 8.78 -6.57
N PHE A 163 -12.37 7.62 -7.14
CA PHE A 163 -12.09 7.51 -8.57
C PHE A 163 -13.31 7.80 -9.44
N ASN A 164 -14.51 7.43 -9.00
CA ASN A 164 -15.75 7.79 -9.71
C ASN A 164 -16.00 9.29 -9.66
N VAL A 165 -15.78 9.95 -8.51
CA VAL A 165 -15.84 11.41 -8.38
C VAL A 165 -14.84 12.08 -9.32
N TRP A 166 -13.57 11.68 -9.25
CA TRP A 166 -12.49 12.28 -10.03
C TRP A 166 -12.66 12.07 -11.53
N ARG A 167 -13.17 10.91 -11.95
CA ARG A 167 -13.55 10.65 -13.34
C ARG A 167 -14.71 11.55 -13.79
N GLY A 168 -15.74 11.72 -12.95
CA GLY A 168 -16.85 12.62 -13.22
C GLY A 168 -16.41 14.08 -13.38
N ALA A 169 -15.29 14.46 -12.76
CA ALA A 169 -14.65 15.76 -12.91
C ALA A 169 -13.65 15.84 -14.10
N ASN A 170 -13.68 14.87 -15.02
CA ASN A 170 -12.74 14.77 -16.15
C ASN A 170 -11.26 14.67 -15.75
N GLY A 171 -10.97 14.20 -14.53
CA GLY A 171 -9.60 14.09 -14.03
C GLY A 171 -8.74 13.01 -14.70
N ILE A 172 -9.36 12.07 -15.41
CA ILE A 172 -8.65 11.05 -16.18
C ILE A 172 -8.44 11.59 -17.61
N THR A 173 -7.38 12.39 -17.79
CA THR A 173 -6.97 12.87 -19.12
C THR A 173 -6.34 11.73 -19.94
N PRO A 174 -6.20 11.88 -21.28
CA PRO A 174 -5.50 10.90 -22.11
C PRO A 174 -4.09 10.57 -21.61
N GLU A 175 -3.35 11.58 -21.14
CA GLU A 175 -1.98 11.44 -20.63
C GLU A 175 -1.96 10.61 -19.34
N ILE A 176 -2.86 10.91 -18.39
CA ILE A 176 -3.00 10.17 -17.13
C ILE A 176 -3.43 8.71 -17.39
N ALA A 177 -4.36 8.50 -18.31
CA ALA A 177 -4.81 7.16 -18.68
C ALA A 177 -3.66 6.34 -19.28
N TRP A 178 -2.88 6.94 -20.20
CA TRP A 178 -1.71 6.31 -20.77
C TRP A 178 -0.65 6.02 -19.70
N GLN A 179 -0.35 6.99 -18.84
CA GLN A 179 0.65 6.87 -17.78
C GLN A 179 0.34 5.69 -16.86
N ARG A 180 -0.90 5.59 -16.34
CA ARG A 180 -1.30 4.47 -15.49
C ARG A 180 -1.22 3.14 -16.24
N PHE A 181 -1.66 3.12 -17.50
CA PHE A 181 -1.57 1.94 -18.35
C PHE A 181 -0.11 1.47 -18.51
N ALA A 182 0.81 2.37 -18.86
CA ALA A 182 2.22 2.07 -19.01
C ALA A 182 2.87 1.61 -17.67
N LEU A 183 2.56 2.27 -16.57
CA LEU A 183 3.00 1.87 -15.22
C LEU A 183 2.54 0.45 -14.88
N SER A 184 1.31 0.08 -15.23
CA SER A 184 0.82 -1.29 -14.97
C SER A 184 1.61 -2.36 -15.70
N LEU A 185 2.11 -2.06 -16.90
CA LEU A 185 3.02 -2.94 -17.63
C LEU A 185 4.42 -2.93 -17.03
N LYS A 186 4.93 -1.81 -16.54
CA LYS A 186 6.24 -1.75 -15.86
C LYS A 186 6.25 -2.62 -14.58
N GLU A 187 5.14 -2.62 -13.84
CA GLU A 187 4.88 -3.49 -12.67
C GLU A 187 4.53 -4.95 -13.02
N ASN A 188 4.50 -5.32 -14.30
CA ASN A 188 4.06 -6.65 -14.79
C ASN A 188 2.61 -7.02 -14.42
N ASN A 189 1.75 -6.05 -14.11
CA ASN A 189 0.33 -6.27 -13.82
C ASN A 189 -0.50 -6.37 -15.11
N LYS A 190 -0.53 -7.58 -15.67
CA LYS A 190 -1.16 -7.88 -16.98
C LYS A 190 -2.67 -7.68 -16.98
N ASP A 191 -3.33 -7.97 -15.87
CA ASP A 191 -4.79 -7.86 -15.74
C ASP A 191 -5.20 -6.39 -15.65
N LEU A 192 -4.49 -5.61 -14.83
CA LEU A 192 -4.70 -4.16 -14.77
C LEU A 192 -4.43 -3.50 -16.13
N SER A 193 -3.35 -3.87 -16.83
CA SER A 193 -3.08 -3.32 -18.16
C SER A 193 -4.20 -3.61 -19.17
N SER A 194 -4.84 -4.79 -19.06
CA SER A 194 -5.98 -5.17 -19.90
C SER A 194 -7.20 -4.30 -19.57
N TYR A 195 -7.48 -4.16 -18.28
CA TYR A 195 -8.58 -3.33 -17.77
C TYR A 195 -8.43 -1.86 -18.22
N LEU A 196 -7.21 -1.32 -18.17
CA LEU A 196 -6.93 0.10 -18.39
C LEU A 196 -7.05 0.56 -19.85
N ILE A 197 -6.99 -0.35 -20.83
CA ILE A 197 -7.21 -0.01 -22.26
C ILE A 197 -8.55 0.73 -22.48
N ARG A 198 -9.56 0.49 -21.64
CA ARG A 198 -10.85 1.17 -21.77
C ARG A 198 -10.77 2.69 -21.55
N PHE A 199 -9.77 3.15 -20.78
CA PHE A 199 -9.55 4.57 -20.46
C PHE A 199 -8.57 5.26 -21.41
N VAL A 200 -7.77 4.49 -22.13
CA VAL A 200 -6.87 5.03 -23.16
C VAL A 200 -7.70 5.65 -24.27
N ASP A 201 -7.25 6.82 -24.76
CA ASP A 201 -7.93 7.52 -25.84
C ASP A 201 -8.05 6.63 -27.09
N ARG A 202 -9.11 6.85 -27.87
CA ARG A 202 -9.43 6.01 -29.04
C ARG A 202 -8.25 5.95 -30.02
N GLN A 203 -7.54 7.05 -30.23
CA GLN A 203 -6.41 7.11 -31.17
C GLN A 203 -5.20 6.30 -30.68
N ASP A 204 -5.06 6.13 -29.35
CA ASP A 204 -3.90 5.50 -28.73
C ASP A 204 -4.11 4.02 -28.37
N LYS A 205 -5.34 3.51 -28.48
CA LYS A 205 -5.66 2.08 -28.28
C LYS A 205 -4.80 1.11 -29.12
N PRO A 206 -4.47 1.40 -30.39
CA PRO A 206 -3.54 0.57 -31.15
C PRO A 206 -2.15 0.49 -30.51
N PHE A 207 -1.62 1.62 -30.02
CA PHE A 207 -0.34 1.67 -29.31
C PHE A 207 -0.42 0.91 -27.99
N ALA A 208 -1.48 1.09 -27.19
CA ALA A 208 -1.66 0.33 -25.95
C ALA A 208 -1.69 -1.19 -26.20
N THR A 209 -2.40 -1.63 -27.25
CA THR A 209 -2.44 -3.04 -27.64
C THR A 209 -1.06 -3.58 -28.03
N ASN A 210 -0.30 -2.80 -28.78
CA ASN A 210 1.09 -3.11 -29.15
C ASN A 210 2.02 -3.14 -27.93
N TYR A 211 1.88 -2.21 -26.99
CA TYR A 211 2.63 -2.20 -25.74
C TYR A 211 2.40 -3.50 -24.98
N ARG A 212 1.13 -3.91 -24.79
CA ARG A 212 0.83 -5.19 -24.13
C ARG A 212 1.42 -6.38 -24.89
N LEU A 213 1.30 -6.41 -26.22
CA LEU A 213 1.85 -7.48 -27.05
C LEU A 213 3.36 -7.63 -26.85
N VAL A 214 4.09 -6.52 -26.94
CA VAL A 214 5.54 -6.47 -26.73
C VAL A 214 5.90 -6.86 -25.31
N HIS A 215 5.15 -6.39 -24.32
CA HIS A 215 5.37 -6.78 -22.92
C HIS A 215 5.26 -8.30 -22.74
N LEU A 216 4.25 -8.93 -23.33
CA LEU A 216 4.01 -10.37 -23.20
C LEU A 216 4.92 -11.22 -24.09
N LYS A 217 5.31 -10.70 -25.25
CA LYS A 217 6.08 -11.40 -26.28
C LYS A 217 7.18 -10.47 -26.81
N PRO A 218 8.27 -10.22 -26.07
CA PRO A 218 9.25 -9.19 -26.41
C PRO A 218 9.93 -9.37 -27.76
N LYS A 219 10.11 -10.62 -28.25
CA LYS A 219 10.62 -10.88 -29.62
C LYS A 219 9.79 -10.23 -30.74
N THR A 220 8.52 -9.88 -30.47
CA THR A 220 7.68 -9.16 -31.45
C THR A 220 8.21 -7.78 -31.79
N ILE A 221 9.02 -7.16 -30.91
CA ILE A 221 9.61 -5.84 -31.19
C ILE A 221 10.57 -5.85 -32.38
N LYS A 222 11.02 -7.02 -32.85
CA LYS A 222 11.83 -7.15 -34.07
C LYS A 222 11.03 -6.94 -35.37
N ARG A 223 9.70 -6.78 -35.29
CA ARG A 223 8.84 -6.52 -36.44
C ARG A 223 8.87 -5.03 -36.79
N PHE A 224 10.00 -4.50 -37.23
CA PHE A 224 10.22 -3.06 -37.45
C PHE A 224 9.10 -2.35 -38.23
N LYS A 225 8.54 -3.00 -39.27
CA LYS A 225 7.40 -2.45 -40.03
C LYS A 225 6.16 -2.16 -39.18
N SER A 226 5.93 -2.93 -38.12
CA SER A 226 4.80 -2.80 -37.19
C SER A 226 5.01 -1.70 -36.15
N PHE A 227 6.24 -1.24 -35.94
CA PHE A 227 6.62 -0.22 -34.95
C PHE A 227 7.34 0.96 -35.60
N LYS A 228 7.00 1.30 -36.85
CA LYS A 228 7.64 2.40 -37.60
C LYS A 228 7.05 3.78 -37.33
N ALA A 229 5.94 3.86 -36.59
CA ALA A 229 5.19 5.11 -36.43
C ALA A 229 5.99 6.14 -35.63
N THR A 230 6.12 7.36 -36.15
CA THR A 230 6.76 8.49 -35.46
C THR A 230 5.78 9.06 -34.44
N ASN A 231 5.74 8.44 -33.26
CA ASN A 231 4.81 8.78 -32.17
C ASN A 231 5.49 8.50 -30.82
N ILE A 232 5.20 9.33 -29.81
CA ILE A 232 5.80 9.24 -28.48
C ILE A 232 5.53 7.88 -27.81
N HIS A 233 4.30 7.36 -27.90
CA HIS A 233 3.93 6.06 -27.36
C HIS A 233 4.64 4.91 -28.08
N ASN A 234 4.82 5.01 -29.41
CA ASN A 234 5.55 3.99 -30.16
C ASN A 234 7.02 3.92 -29.72
N ARG A 235 7.66 5.07 -29.45
CA ARG A 235 9.03 5.13 -28.93
C ARG A 235 9.12 4.51 -27.53
N GLU A 236 8.19 4.82 -26.63
CA GLU A 236 8.11 4.18 -25.31
C GLU A 236 7.97 2.64 -25.43
N ILE A 237 7.12 2.17 -26.34
CA ILE A 237 6.91 0.73 -26.59
C ILE A 237 8.20 0.07 -27.07
N ILE A 238 8.94 0.72 -27.95
CA ILE A 238 10.23 0.21 -28.45
C ILE A 238 11.22 0.08 -27.30
N LEU A 239 11.44 1.15 -26.53
CA LEU A 239 12.40 1.15 -25.43
C LEU A 239 12.03 0.12 -24.36
N HIS A 240 10.75 0.00 -24.00
CA HIS A 240 10.28 -1.06 -23.11
C HIS A 240 10.49 -2.45 -23.70
N GLY A 241 10.22 -2.61 -25.00
CA GLY A 241 10.34 -3.87 -25.72
C GLY A 241 11.76 -4.40 -25.77
N VAL A 242 12.72 -3.56 -26.13
CA VAL A 242 14.13 -3.94 -26.19
C VAL A 242 14.68 -4.27 -24.80
N LYS A 243 14.30 -3.52 -23.76
CA LYS A 243 14.64 -3.84 -22.36
C LYS A 243 14.09 -5.20 -21.92
N ARG A 244 12.91 -5.59 -22.40
CA ARG A 244 12.37 -6.94 -22.11
C ARG A 244 13.02 -8.01 -22.96
N LEU A 245 13.34 -7.71 -24.22
CA LEU A 245 14.08 -8.62 -25.09
C LEU A 245 15.44 -8.95 -24.50
N SER A 246 16.14 -7.97 -23.91
CA SER A 246 17.47 -8.17 -23.33
C SER A 246 17.51 -9.11 -22.12
N ARG A 247 16.37 -9.28 -21.42
CA ARG A 247 16.23 -10.31 -20.38
C ARG A 247 16.29 -11.72 -20.96
N ILE A 248 15.92 -11.89 -22.23
CA ILE A 248 15.98 -13.16 -22.96
C ILE A 248 17.31 -13.26 -23.68
N ASP A 249 17.56 -12.30 -24.58
CA ASP A 249 18.67 -12.24 -25.51
C ASP A 249 19.20 -10.79 -25.59
N PRO A 250 20.25 -10.47 -24.83
CA PRO A 250 20.77 -9.10 -24.74
C PRO A 250 21.53 -8.65 -25.98
N GLU A 251 22.14 -9.57 -26.74
CA GLU A 251 22.84 -9.24 -27.99
C GLU A 251 21.83 -8.86 -29.09
N ASP A 252 20.77 -9.65 -29.25
CA ASP A 252 19.68 -9.35 -30.18
C ASP A 252 18.95 -8.06 -29.80
N ALA A 253 18.83 -7.78 -28.50
CA ALA A 253 18.26 -6.52 -28.01
C ALA A 253 19.12 -5.31 -28.37
N LEU A 254 20.45 -5.40 -28.22
CA LEU A 254 21.39 -4.35 -28.60
C LEU A 254 21.29 -4.04 -30.10
N LEU A 255 21.36 -5.08 -30.93
CA LEU A 255 21.22 -4.95 -32.38
C LEU A 255 19.86 -4.36 -32.77
N THR A 256 18.79 -4.78 -32.11
CA THR A 256 17.44 -4.27 -32.36
C THR A 256 17.32 -2.78 -32.01
N LEU A 257 17.89 -2.34 -30.87
CA LEU A 257 17.86 -0.93 -30.47
C LEU A 257 18.65 -0.05 -31.45
N GLY A 258 19.85 -0.47 -31.85
CA GLY A 258 20.65 0.28 -32.84
C GLY A 258 19.98 0.39 -34.22
N GLN A 259 19.11 -0.55 -34.60
CA GLN A 259 18.27 -0.40 -35.80
C GLN A 259 17.14 0.60 -35.60
N TYR A 260 16.49 0.61 -34.44
CA TYR A 260 15.43 1.57 -34.14
C TYR A 260 15.94 3.00 -34.01
N GLU A 261 17.16 3.21 -33.51
CA GLU A 261 17.78 4.53 -33.41
C GLU A 261 17.91 5.22 -34.78
N LYS A 262 18.11 4.44 -35.86
CA LYS A 262 18.12 4.95 -37.24
C LYS A 262 16.73 5.34 -37.75
N LEU A 263 15.67 4.83 -37.13
CA LEU A 263 14.29 4.97 -37.58
C LEU A 263 13.48 5.96 -36.73
N GLN A 264 13.93 6.27 -35.53
CA GLN A 264 13.19 7.01 -34.53
C GLN A 264 14.09 8.01 -33.83
N ASP A 265 13.54 9.17 -33.54
CA ASP A 265 14.18 10.20 -32.72
C ASP A 265 13.80 9.97 -31.25
N PHE A 266 14.68 9.31 -30.50
CA PHE A 266 14.48 9.00 -29.09
C PHE A 266 14.93 10.15 -28.19
N ASN A 267 14.29 10.28 -27.03
CA ASN A 267 14.84 11.11 -25.97
C ASN A 267 16.21 10.54 -25.56
N PRO A 268 17.30 11.35 -25.56
CA PRO A 268 18.65 10.85 -25.25
C PRO A 268 18.75 10.16 -23.88
N VAL A 269 18.05 10.68 -22.87
CA VAL A 269 18.06 10.12 -21.50
C VAL A 269 17.37 8.75 -21.47
N GLU A 270 16.23 8.61 -22.14
CA GLU A 270 15.53 7.32 -22.20
C GLU A 270 16.29 6.27 -23.03
N LEU A 271 16.99 6.72 -24.07
CA LEU A 271 17.84 5.89 -24.91
C LEU A 271 19.07 5.40 -24.13
N GLU A 272 19.74 6.30 -23.40
CA GLU A 272 20.85 5.97 -22.51
C GLU A 272 20.45 4.93 -21.46
N ASP A 273 19.32 5.14 -20.78
CA ASP A 273 18.77 4.16 -19.81
C ASP A 273 18.44 2.80 -20.46
N ALA A 274 18.01 2.78 -21.72
CA ALA A 274 17.84 1.53 -22.47
C ALA A 274 19.16 0.82 -22.76
N TYR A 275 20.18 1.55 -23.20
CA TYR A 275 21.52 1.00 -23.42
C TYR A 275 22.15 0.49 -22.12
N ALA A 276 22.07 1.25 -21.03
CA ALA A 276 22.57 0.84 -19.72
C ALA A 276 21.88 -0.45 -19.25
N TYR A 277 20.56 -0.53 -19.37
CA TYR A 277 19.81 -1.74 -19.03
C TYR A 277 20.24 -2.96 -19.86
N ILE A 278 20.48 -2.77 -21.16
CA ILE A 278 20.98 -3.83 -22.04
C ILE A 278 22.40 -4.24 -21.64
N GLY A 279 23.28 -3.28 -21.36
CA GLY A 279 24.67 -3.52 -20.94
C GLY A 279 24.78 -4.37 -19.68
N VAL A 280 23.98 -4.06 -18.66
CA VAL A 280 23.89 -4.89 -17.44
C VAL A 280 23.47 -6.33 -17.78
N ARG A 281 22.58 -6.53 -18.76
CA ARG A 281 22.18 -7.88 -19.19
C ARG A 281 23.25 -8.58 -20.02
N LEU A 282 24.01 -7.84 -20.85
CA LEU A 282 25.15 -8.36 -21.60
C LEU A 282 26.24 -8.85 -20.66
N ALA A 283 26.65 -8.04 -19.68
CA ALA A 283 27.70 -8.41 -18.71
C ALA A 283 27.40 -9.70 -17.95
N GLY A 284 26.11 -9.99 -17.68
CA GLY A 284 25.69 -11.20 -16.99
C GLY A 284 25.46 -12.44 -17.87
N LYS A 285 25.44 -12.31 -19.21
CA LYS A 285 25.03 -13.41 -20.12
C LYS A 285 25.90 -13.60 -21.35
N SER A 286 26.49 -12.55 -21.88
CA SER A 286 27.36 -12.62 -23.05
C SER A 286 28.79 -12.93 -22.61
N SER A 287 29.50 -13.67 -23.45
CA SER A 287 30.96 -13.88 -23.31
C SER A 287 31.76 -12.91 -24.16
N ASP A 288 31.10 -12.08 -24.95
CA ASP A 288 31.72 -11.13 -25.87
C ASP A 288 31.88 -9.76 -25.21
N LEU A 289 33.08 -9.51 -24.69
CA LEU A 289 33.46 -8.23 -24.08
C LEU A 289 33.43 -7.07 -25.08
N ALA A 290 33.65 -7.33 -26.38
CA ALA A 290 33.67 -6.27 -27.39
C ALA A 290 32.28 -5.65 -27.58
N LEU A 291 31.20 -6.43 -27.39
CA LEU A 291 29.85 -5.91 -27.41
C LEU A 291 29.57 -4.97 -26.23
N ILE A 292 30.14 -5.25 -25.07
CA ILE A 292 30.01 -4.39 -23.88
C ILE A 292 30.75 -3.07 -24.11
N ASP A 293 31.97 -3.14 -24.63
CA ASP A 293 32.79 -1.96 -24.93
C ASP A 293 32.20 -1.09 -26.05
N SER A 294 31.33 -1.66 -26.90
CA SER A 294 30.66 -0.94 -28.00
C SER A 294 29.46 -0.09 -27.57
N LEU A 295 29.00 -0.22 -26.31
CA LEU A 295 27.83 0.49 -25.83
C LEU A 295 28.09 2.00 -25.76
N PRO A 296 27.17 2.85 -26.24
CA PRO A 296 27.33 4.30 -26.22
C PRO A 296 27.04 4.90 -24.83
N VAL A 297 27.35 4.18 -23.74
CA VAL A 297 27.06 4.57 -22.36
C VAL A 297 28.20 4.15 -21.42
N ASN A 298 28.50 4.97 -20.42
CA ASN A 298 29.46 4.61 -19.38
C ASN A 298 28.74 3.80 -18.29
N LEU A 299 28.95 2.47 -18.27
CA LEU A 299 28.33 1.59 -17.27
C LEU A 299 28.85 1.82 -15.84
N HIS A 300 29.99 2.49 -15.65
CA HIS A 300 30.56 2.78 -14.32
C HIS A 300 29.96 4.03 -13.64
N GLU A 301 29.25 4.87 -14.40
CA GLU A 301 28.61 6.09 -13.90
C GLU A 301 27.13 5.90 -13.55
N GLN A 302 26.60 4.69 -13.77
CA GLN A 302 25.20 4.34 -13.51
C GLN A 302 25.07 3.66 -12.12
N PRO A 303 24.09 4.04 -11.29
CA PRO A 303 23.96 3.62 -9.89
C PRO A 303 23.55 2.15 -9.67
#